data_AF-A0A3D3JF31-F1
#
_entry.id   AF-A0A3D3JF31-F1
#
_cell.length_a   1.000
_cell.length_b   1.000
_cell.length_c   1.000
_cell.angle_alpha   90.00
_cell.angle_beta   90.00
_cell.angle_gamma   90.00
#
_symmetry.space_group_name_H-M   'P 1'
#
loop_
_entity.id
_entity.type
_entity.pdbx_description
1 polymer ?
#
loop_
_entity_poly.entity_id
_entity_poly.type
_entity_poly.pdbx_seq_one_letter_code
_entity_poly.pdbx_strand_id
1 'polypeptide(L)'
;SPREQRVYLRLGTSGSFKLFVNGTVVDESADEHNNDLDTYINEITLGSGWNRVLVKVGSSEISRCNFLLRITDEAGNPVNDLKISTDVQQPSATAPNPRPIANPFIQFFQERIERNPSALDDAI
;
A
#
# COMPACT_ATOMS: atom_id res chain seq x y z
N SER A 1 -12.37 -11.42 4.93
CA SER A 1 -11.33 -12.34 5.43
C SER A 1 -11.99 -13.46 6.21
N PRO A 2 -11.61 -14.73 6.01
CA PRO A 2 -12.17 -15.86 6.76
C PRO A 2 -11.73 -15.90 8.23
N ARG A 3 -10.67 -15.20 8.58
CA ARG A 3 -10.07 -15.15 9.93
C ARG A 3 -9.41 -13.80 10.18
N GLU A 4 -9.04 -13.53 11.42
CA GLU A 4 -8.09 -12.45 11.68
C GLU A 4 -6.72 -12.84 11.11
N GLN A 5 -6.12 -11.96 10.31
CA GLN A 5 -4.81 -12.22 9.72
C GLN A 5 -4.06 -10.93 9.39
N ARG A 6 -2.74 -10.98 9.58
CA ARG A 6 -1.80 -9.95 9.13
C ARG A 6 -1.64 -10.07 7.62
N VAL A 7 -1.75 -8.93 6.93
CA VAL A 7 -1.54 -8.83 5.49
C VAL A 7 -0.80 -7.54 5.18
N TYR A 8 -0.39 -7.40 3.93
CA TYR A 8 0.32 -6.22 3.45
C TYR A 8 -0.45 -5.62 2.29
N LEU A 9 -0.82 -4.35 2.45
CA LEU A 9 -1.38 -3.52 1.39
C LEU A 9 -0.22 -2.92 0.61
N ARG A 10 -0.16 -3.23 -0.69
CA ARG A 10 0.84 -2.70 -1.62
C ARG A 10 0.12 -1.87 -2.67
N LEU A 11 0.35 -0.56 -2.62
CA LEU A 11 -0.35 0.43 -3.42
C LEU A 11 0.61 1.10 -4.40
N GLY A 12 0.18 1.16 -5.66
CA GLY A 12 0.68 2.11 -6.65
C GLY A 12 -0.44 3.05 -7.09
N THR A 13 -0.11 4.30 -7.40
CA THR A 13 -1.05 5.36 -7.79
C THR A 13 -0.50 6.25 -8.91
N SER A 14 -1.41 6.75 -9.73
CA SER A 14 -1.23 8.03 -10.41
C SER A 14 -2.09 9.07 -9.68
N GLY A 15 -1.44 10.07 -9.08
CA GLY A 15 -2.06 11.18 -8.37
C GLY A 15 -1.78 11.15 -6.87
N SER A 16 -2.42 12.07 -6.16
CA SER A 16 -2.50 12.05 -4.70
C SER A 16 -3.45 10.94 -4.25
N PHE A 17 -3.27 10.44 -3.03
CA PHE A 17 -4.14 9.39 -2.52
C PHE A 17 -4.38 9.44 -1.01
N LYS A 18 -5.46 8.79 -0.61
CA LYS A 18 -5.73 8.42 0.79
C LYS A 18 -6.33 7.03 0.85
N LEU A 19 -5.68 6.13 1.59
CA LEU A 19 -6.07 4.73 1.77
C LEU A 19 -6.68 4.54 3.15
N PHE A 20 -7.84 3.88 3.20
CA PHE A 20 -8.53 3.55 4.45
C PHE A 20 -8.84 2.06 4.54
N VAL A 21 -8.81 1.54 5.77
CA VAL A 21 -9.36 0.23 6.13
C VAL A 21 -10.28 0.38 7.34
N ASN A 22 -11.52 -0.11 7.22
CA ASN A 22 -12.55 -0.01 8.25
C ASN A 22 -12.80 1.43 8.77
N GLY A 23 -12.50 2.44 7.94
CA GLY A 23 -12.63 3.86 8.30
C GLY A 23 -11.37 4.48 8.94
N THR A 24 -10.36 3.69 9.27
CA THR A 24 -9.05 4.17 9.72
C THR A 24 -8.18 4.53 8.53
N VAL A 25 -7.49 5.68 8.57
CA VAL A 25 -6.47 6.05 7.58
C VAL A 25 -5.28 5.09 7.74
N VAL A 26 -4.92 4.41 6.66
CA VAL A 26 -3.76 3.53 6.59
C VAL A 26 -2.54 4.28 6.08
N ASP A 27 -2.73 5.05 5.00
CA ASP A 27 -1.66 5.79 4.35
C ASP A 27 -2.24 6.93 3.50
N GLU A 28 -1.44 7.95 3.23
CA GLU A 28 -1.82 9.09 2.40
C GLU A 28 -0.59 9.79 1.79
N SER A 29 -0.76 10.32 0.58
CA SER A 29 0.15 11.30 0.00
C SER A 29 -0.66 12.41 -0.64
N ALA A 30 -0.35 13.65 -0.30
CA ALA A 30 -0.91 14.84 -0.95
C ALA A 30 -0.19 15.16 -2.27
N ASP A 31 1.04 14.68 -2.43
CA ASP A 31 1.83 14.90 -3.64
C ASP A 31 1.32 14.00 -4.78
N GLU A 32 1.24 14.58 -5.96
CA GLU A 32 0.85 13.85 -7.16
C GLU A 32 2.06 13.14 -7.76
N HIS A 33 2.06 11.82 -7.65
CA HIS A 33 3.08 10.98 -8.26
C HIS A 33 2.47 10.12 -9.34
N ASN A 34 3.28 9.75 -10.33
CA ASN A 34 2.98 8.61 -11.18
C ASN A 34 3.98 7.52 -10.83
N ASN A 35 3.57 6.63 -9.94
CA ASN A 35 4.46 5.61 -9.39
C ASN A 35 4.05 4.21 -9.86
N ASP A 36 5.01 3.30 -9.71
CA ASP A 36 4.88 1.92 -10.16
C ASP A 36 4.27 1.02 -9.06
N LEU A 37 4.20 -0.26 -9.36
CA LEU A 37 3.73 -1.31 -8.46
C LEU A 37 4.46 -1.29 -7.10
N ASP A 38 3.68 -1.50 -6.03
CA ASP A 38 4.18 -1.70 -4.66
C ASP A 38 5.03 -0.53 -4.09
N THR A 39 4.78 0.70 -4.56
CA THR A 39 5.48 1.90 -4.08
C THR A 39 5.22 2.13 -2.58
N TYR A 40 3.96 2.11 -2.17
CA TYR A 40 3.56 2.27 -0.77
C TYR A 40 3.18 0.90 -0.19
N ILE A 41 3.90 0.48 0.84
CA ILE A 41 3.69 -0.82 1.49
C ILE A 41 3.29 -0.57 2.93
N ASN A 42 2.14 -1.10 3.33
CA ASN A 42 1.64 -1.01 4.70
C ASN A 42 1.25 -2.40 5.20
N GLU A 43 1.82 -2.81 6.32
CA GLU A 43 1.32 -3.96 7.07
C GLU A 43 0.04 -3.54 7.80
N ILE A 44 -0.99 -4.39 7.76
CA ILE A 44 -2.24 -4.21 8.51
C ILE A 44 -2.74 -5.55 9.08
N THR A 45 -3.68 -5.46 10.01
CA THR A 45 -4.49 -6.60 10.45
C THR A 45 -5.88 -6.54 9.81
N LEU A 46 -6.26 -7.56 9.06
CA LEU A 46 -7.66 -7.79 8.69
C LEU A 46 -8.35 -8.56 9.82
N GLY A 47 -9.51 -8.09 10.27
CA GLY A 47 -10.35 -8.87 11.17
C GLY A 47 -11.08 -10.00 10.46
N SER A 48 -11.62 -10.96 11.23
CA SER A 48 -12.57 -11.92 10.67
C SER A 48 -13.83 -11.21 10.15
N GLY A 49 -14.38 -11.68 9.03
CA GLY A 49 -15.55 -11.09 8.38
C GLY A 49 -15.18 -10.05 7.30
N TRP A 50 -16.07 -9.08 7.09
CA TRP A 50 -15.91 -8.06 6.05
C TRP A 50 -14.98 -6.95 6.50
N ASN A 51 -13.97 -6.61 5.71
CA ASN A 51 -13.09 -5.47 5.96
C ASN A 51 -13.28 -4.50 4.80
N ARG A 52 -13.63 -3.25 5.10
CA ARG A 52 -13.90 -2.23 4.09
C ARG A 52 -12.60 -1.56 3.70
N VAL A 53 -12.20 -1.69 2.45
CA VAL A 53 -11.08 -0.93 1.87
C VAL A 53 -11.65 0.23 1.05
N LEU A 54 -11.10 1.42 1.24
CA LEU A 54 -11.41 2.60 0.43
C LEU A 54 -10.12 3.25 -0.02
N VAL A 55 -9.99 3.45 -1.34
CA VAL A 55 -8.91 4.24 -1.93
C VAL A 55 -9.56 5.50 -2.51
N LYS A 56 -9.10 6.67 -2.04
CA LYS A 56 -9.39 7.94 -2.70
C LYS A 56 -8.16 8.32 -3.51
N VAL A 57 -8.36 8.68 -4.77
CA VAL A 57 -7.34 9.22 -5.66
C VAL A 57 -7.74 10.62 -6.10
N GLY A 58 -6.76 11.50 -6.25
CA GLY A 58 -6.93 12.87 -6.70
C GLY A 58 -5.90 13.22 -7.76
N SER A 59 -6.29 14.05 -8.72
CA SER A 59 -5.40 14.60 -9.75
C SER A 59 -5.83 16.02 -10.10
N SER A 60 -4.91 16.97 -10.02
CA SER A 60 -5.06 18.36 -10.45
C SER A 60 -3.99 18.75 -11.47
N GLU A 61 -2.76 18.24 -11.32
CA GLU A 61 -1.61 18.61 -12.15
C GLU A 61 -1.27 17.53 -13.19
N ILE A 62 -1.66 16.27 -12.93
CA ILE A 62 -1.38 15.14 -13.83
C ILE A 62 -2.61 14.72 -14.65
N SER A 63 -2.37 14.19 -15.85
CA SER A 63 -3.42 13.75 -16.78
C SER A 63 -3.92 12.32 -16.55
N ARG A 64 -3.33 11.58 -15.61
CA ARG A 64 -3.68 10.19 -15.29
C ARG A 64 -4.08 10.09 -13.83
N CYS A 65 -5.20 9.43 -13.57
CA CYS A 65 -5.67 9.15 -12.21
C CYS A 65 -6.05 7.67 -12.13
N ASN A 66 -5.24 6.88 -11.44
CA ASN A 66 -5.48 5.45 -11.27
C ASN A 66 -4.86 4.95 -9.97
N PHE A 67 -5.22 3.74 -9.60
CA PHE A 67 -4.55 3.01 -8.53
C PHE A 67 -4.50 1.53 -8.87
N LEU A 68 -3.51 0.86 -8.28
CA LEU A 68 -3.44 -0.59 -8.19
C LEU A 68 -3.16 -0.96 -6.73
N LEU A 69 -4.09 -1.70 -6.13
CA LEU A 69 -3.94 -2.22 -4.78
C LEU A 69 -3.81 -3.74 -4.81
N ARG A 70 -2.75 -4.25 -4.20
CA ARG A 70 -2.56 -5.67 -3.93
C ARG A 70 -2.64 -5.94 -2.43
N ILE A 71 -3.22 -7.08 -2.09
CA ILE A 71 -3.24 -7.62 -0.73
C ILE A 71 -2.44 -8.91 -0.74
N THR A 72 -1.34 -8.92 -0.01
CA THR A 72 -0.37 -10.03 -0.07
C THR A 72 0.09 -10.43 1.33
N ASP A 73 0.84 -11.52 1.41
CA ASP A 73 1.68 -11.83 2.55
C ASP A 73 2.92 -10.91 2.61
N GLU A 74 3.80 -11.16 3.58
CA GLU A 74 5.05 -10.44 3.78
C GLU A 74 5.99 -10.57 2.56
N ALA A 75 6.08 -11.78 2.00
CA ALA A 75 6.90 -12.10 0.83
C ALA A 75 6.33 -11.55 -0.49
N GLY A 76 5.14 -10.94 -0.48
CA GLY A 76 4.50 -10.35 -1.65
C GLY A 76 3.63 -11.32 -2.46
N ASN A 77 3.37 -12.53 -1.95
CA ASN A 77 2.47 -13.48 -2.58
C ASN A 77 1.00 -13.11 -2.31
N PRO A 78 0.08 -13.29 -3.28
CA PRO A 78 -1.34 -13.00 -3.07
C PRO A 78 -1.95 -13.78 -1.89
N VAL A 79 -2.79 -13.11 -1.09
CA VAL A 79 -3.59 -13.79 -0.05
C VAL A 79 -4.83 -14.43 -0.70
N ASN A 80 -4.76 -15.72 -0.98
CA ASN A 80 -5.73 -16.43 -1.82
C ASN A 80 -7.06 -16.80 -1.12
N ASP A 81 -7.15 -16.67 0.22
CA ASP A 81 -8.35 -17.04 0.98
C ASP A 81 -9.37 -15.89 1.12
N LEU A 82 -9.06 -14.71 0.55
CA LEU A 82 -9.92 -13.54 0.60
C LEU A 82 -11.08 -13.67 -0.39
N LYS A 83 -12.29 -13.36 0.09
CA LYS A 83 -13.47 -13.13 -0.73
C LYS A 83 -13.66 -11.64 -0.92
N ILE A 84 -13.91 -11.21 -2.15
CA ILE A 84 -14.12 -9.81 -2.53
C ILE A 84 -15.60 -9.61 -2.86
N SER A 85 -16.17 -8.52 -2.36
CA SER A 85 -17.53 -8.08 -2.67
C SER A 85 -17.59 -6.56 -2.56
N THR A 86 -18.40 -5.95 -3.43
CA THR A 86 -18.75 -4.52 -3.40
C THR A 86 -20.03 -4.25 -2.63
N ASP A 87 -20.72 -5.30 -2.16
CA ASP A 87 -21.93 -5.16 -1.36
C ASP A 87 -21.56 -4.67 0.03
N VAL A 88 -22.18 -3.56 0.44
CA VAL A 88 -21.91 -2.94 1.73
C VAL A 88 -22.35 -3.88 2.85
N GLN A 89 -21.42 -4.20 3.75
CA GLN A 89 -21.65 -5.01 4.94
C GLN A 89 -21.17 -4.27 6.18
N GLN A 90 -21.44 -4.80 7.36
CA GLN A 90 -20.85 -4.25 8.58
C GLN A 90 -19.35 -4.58 8.61
N PRO A 91 -18.46 -3.56 8.70
CA PRO A 91 -17.03 -3.78 8.84
C PRO A 91 -16.70 -4.53 10.13
N SER A 92 -15.65 -5.32 10.08
CA SER A 92 -15.03 -5.92 11.26
C SER A 92 -14.63 -4.84 12.25
N ALA A 93 -14.84 -5.09 13.54
CA ALA A 93 -14.44 -4.20 14.62
C ALA A 93 -12.92 -4.27 14.92
N THR A 94 -12.19 -5.22 14.32
CA THR A 94 -10.73 -5.32 14.45
C THR A 94 -10.08 -4.06 13.88
N ALA A 95 -9.28 -3.39 14.71
CA ALA A 95 -8.49 -2.25 14.29
C ALA A 95 -7.39 -2.69 13.31
N PRO A 96 -7.18 -1.97 12.19
CA PRO A 96 -6.23 -2.38 11.17
C PRO A 96 -4.76 -2.19 11.57
N ASN A 97 -4.46 -1.39 12.59
CA ASN A 97 -3.11 -1.16 13.13
C ASN A 97 -2.03 -0.97 12.03
N PRO A 98 -2.19 0.03 11.14
CA PRO A 98 -1.32 0.19 9.99
C PRO A 98 0.12 0.49 10.42
N ARG A 99 1.07 -0.17 9.76
CA ARG A 99 2.50 0.07 9.91
C ARG A 99 3.15 0.20 8.53
N PRO A 100 3.66 1.39 8.17
CA PRO A 100 4.42 1.58 6.95
C PRO A 100 5.65 0.67 6.93
N ILE A 101 5.91 0.05 5.78
CA ILE A 101 7.06 -0.80 5.53
C ILE A 101 7.92 -0.11 4.48
N ALA A 102 9.22 0.03 4.76
CA ALA A 102 10.16 0.58 3.80
C ALA A 102 10.16 -0.28 2.53
N ASN A 103 10.15 0.37 1.36
CA ASN A 103 10.28 -0.34 0.11
C ASN A 103 11.69 -0.96 0.04
N PRO A 104 11.82 -2.30 -0.10
CA PRO A 104 13.11 -2.98 0.00
C PRO A 104 14.08 -2.58 -1.12
N PHE A 105 13.58 -2.19 -2.30
CA PHE A 105 14.44 -1.70 -3.38
C PHE A 105 15.00 -0.33 -3.05
N ILE A 106 14.16 0.60 -2.57
CA ILE A 106 14.60 1.94 -2.17
C ILE A 106 15.62 1.83 -1.02
N GLN A 107 15.32 1.00 -0.02
CA GLN A 107 16.25 0.76 1.09
C GLN A 107 17.58 0.20 0.60
N PHE A 108 17.57 -0.80 -0.30
CA PHE A 108 18.79 -1.35 -0.88
C PHE A 108 19.66 -0.29 -1.56
N PHE A 109 19.05 0.61 -2.35
CA PHE A 109 19.80 1.67 -3.02
C PHE A 109 20.31 2.75 -2.04
N GLN A 110 19.50 3.12 -1.04
CA GLN A 110 19.92 4.07 0.01
C GLN A 110 21.12 3.54 0.79
N GLU A 111 21.08 2.29 1.24
CA GLU A 111 22.19 1.65 1.95
C GLU A 111 23.47 1.60 1.10
N ARG A 112 23.33 1.46 -0.22
CA ARG A 112 24.49 1.45 -1.14
C ARG A 112 25.09 2.84 -1.32
N ILE A 113 24.25 3.87 -1.45
CA ILE A 113 24.69 5.27 -1.54
C ILE A 113 25.40 5.68 -0.26
N GLU A 114 24.87 5.33 0.91
CA GLU A 114 25.51 5.64 2.20
C GLU A 114 26.88 4.97 2.35
N ARG A 115 27.03 3.73 1.86
CA ARG A 115 28.30 3.00 1.89
C ARG A 115 29.33 3.52 0.90
N ASN A 116 28.89 4.07 -0.23
CA ASN A 116 29.79 4.63 -1.24
C ASN A 116 29.12 5.79 -2.00
N PRO A 117 29.17 7.01 -1.42
CA PRO A 117 28.48 8.17 -1.99
C PRO A 117 28.93 8.55 -3.41
N SER A 118 30.17 8.25 -3.78
CA SER A 118 30.72 8.53 -5.12
C SER A 118 30.39 7.46 -6.18
N ALA A 119 29.74 6.35 -5.80
CA ALA A 119 29.38 5.29 -6.76
C ALA A 119 28.29 5.70 -7.76
N LEU A 120 27.62 6.85 -7.54
CA LEU A 120 26.62 7.40 -8.46
C LEU A 120 27.25 8.02 -9.73
N ASP A 121 28.53 8.40 -9.67
CA ASP A 121 29.23 9.02 -10.80
C ASP A 121 29.61 8.01 -11.91
N ASP A 122 29.65 6.71 -11.59
CA ASP A 122 30.05 5.64 -12.53
C ASP A 122 28.87 5.04 -13.32
N ALA A 123 27.64 5.53 -13.13
CA ALA A 123 26.41 4.94 -13.66
C ALA A 123 25.70 5.78 -14.75
N ILE A 124 26.31 6.85 -15.24
CA ILE A 124 25.78 7.72 -16.31
C ILE A 124 26.72 7.74 -17.52
#